data_AF-A0A645DXH4-F1
#
_entry.id   AF-A0A645DXH4-F1
#
_cell.length_a   1.000
_cell.length_b   1.000
_cell.length_c   1.000
_cell.angle_alpha   90.00
_cell.angle_beta   90.00
_cell.angle_gamma   90.00
#
_symmetry.space_group_name_H-M   'P 1'
#
loop_
_entity.id
_entity.type
_entity.pdbx_description
1 polymer ?
#
loop_
_entity_poly.entity_id
_entity_poly.type
_entity_poly.pdbx_seq_one_letter_code
_entity_poly.pdbx_strand_id
1 'polypeptide(L)'
;MLDPYIYHYNAELNSSNSSDEFKIATANNFDQTTVFLRPAVNGQGAGTGLSVVKWSESENTNDNKWKLAPGIYKITLNLRTMKVDIVPFTPFSMIYLVGDATPNGWDIGNATAMDAVSGNSFKFTWTGHLNAKEIKFTCDRKTDWNGAFFLATSGGANPSGSEEQMLYSNVGSNPDNKWNITEAGTYTIELDQLQETVKFTKR
;
A
#
# COMPACT_ATOMS: atom_id res chain seq x y z
N MET A 1 -3.58 9.35 12.17
CA MET A 1 -3.09 10.39 11.24
C MET A 1 -1.87 9.79 10.54
N LEU A 2 -1.80 9.85 9.20
CA LEU A 2 -0.60 9.40 8.48
C LEU A 2 0.59 10.25 8.91
N ASP A 3 1.78 9.64 8.91
CA ASP A 3 2.99 10.34 9.32
C ASP A 3 3.35 11.44 8.31
N PRO A 4 3.42 12.73 8.70
CA PRO A 4 3.60 13.85 7.77
C PRO A 4 4.98 13.91 7.10
N TYR A 5 5.92 13.04 7.47
CA TYR A 5 7.25 12.95 6.85
C TYR A 5 7.44 11.64 6.07
N ILE A 6 6.40 10.81 5.96
CA ILE A 6 6.41 9.59 5.16
C ILE A 6 5.42 9.76 4.02
N TYR A 7 5.93 9.66 2.80
CA TYR A 7 5.17 9.80 1.57
C TYR A 7 5.09 8.46 0.88
N HIS A 8 3.92 8.14 0.33
CA HIS A 8 3.67 6.90 -0.40
C HIS A 8 3.29 7.20 -1.84
N TYR A 9 3.80 6.40 -2.78
CA TYR A 9 3.41 6.43 -4.18
C TYR A 9 3.42 5.00 -4.72
N ASN A 10 2.24 4.44 -4.96
CA ASN A 10 2.08 3.08 -5.44
C ASN A 10 1.52 3.13 -6.85
N ALA A 11 2.27 2.59 -7.81
CA ALA A 11 1.93 2.71 -9.21
C ALA A 11 2.54 1.60 -10.06
N GLU A 12 1.92 1.40 -11.22
CA GLU A 12 2.53 0.72 -12.34
C GLU A 12 3.50 1.68 -13.04
N LEU A 13 4.79 1.34 -13.03
CA LEU A 13 5.87 2.11 -13.65
C LEU A 13 6.35 1.39 -14.90
N ASN A 14 5.53 1.44 -15.95
CA ASN A 14 5.69 0.63 -17.16
C ASN A 14 5.95 1.48 -18.41
N SER A 15 7.01 2.29 -18.38
CA SER A 15 7.43 2.96 -19.62
C SER A 15 7.88 1.96 -20.66
N SER A 16 7.43 2.15 -21.91
CA SER A 16 7.92 1.42 -23.07
C SER A 16 9.33 1.81 -23.49
N ASN A 17 9.89 2.88 -22.90
CA ASN A 17 11.24 3.34 -23.18
C ASN A 17 12.22 2.84 -22.10
N SER A 18 13.18 2.00 -22.51
CA SER A 18 14.21 1.42 -21.63
C SER A 18 15.18 2.44 -21.01
N SER A 19 15.14 3.69 -21.44
CA SER A 19 15.92 4.78 -20.86
C SER A 19 15.17 5.57 -19.79
N ASP A 20 13.89 5.28 -19.54
CA ASP A 20 13.11 6.08 -18.61
C ASP A 20 13.60 5.93 -17.16
N GLU A 21 13.53 7.05 -16.46
CA GLU A 21 14.16 7.29 -15.18
C GLU A 21 13.39 8.42 -14.46
N PHE A 22 13.51 8.50 -13.15
CA PHE A 22 12.81 9.54 -12.38
C PHE A 22 13.64 10.11 -11.23
N LYS A 23 13.22 11.31 -10.81
CA LYS A 23 13.61 12.00 -9.57
C LYS A 23 12.34 12.59 -8.95
N ILE A 24 12.33 12.84 -7.65
CA ILE A 24 11.12 13.33 -6.95
C ILE A 24 11.29 14.83 -6.71
N ALA A 25 10.42 15.65 -7.27
CA ALA A 25 10.47 17.11 -7.12
C ALA A 25 9.82 17.57 -5.81
N THR A 26 10.33 18.64 -5.19
CA THR A 26 9.66 19.29 -4.05
C THR A 26 8.68 20.39 -4.47
N ALA A 27 8.58 20.68 -5.77
CA ALA A 27 7.65 21.62 -6.37
C ALA A 27 7.19 21.12 -7.74
N ASN A 28 6.02 21.57 -8.20
CA ASN A 28 5.46 21.17 -9.49
C ASN A 28 6.05 21.99 -10.67
N ASN A 29 7.37 21.98 -10.81
CA ASN A 29 8.10 22.59 -11.92
C ASN A 29 9.51 21.97 -12.04
N PHE A 30 10.28 22.38 -13.06
CA PHE A 30 11.66 21.96 -13.29
C PHE A 30 12.63 23.14 -13.33
N ASP A 31 12.33 24.18 -12.54
CA ASP A 31 13.21 25.35 -12.47
C ASP A 31 14.57 24.96 -11.88
N GLN A 32 15.64 25.63 -12.27
CA GLN A 32 17.00 25.28 -11.82
C GLN A 32 17.18 25.39 -10.30
N THR A 33 16.31 26.17 -9.64
CA THR A 33 16.27 26.35 -8.18
C THR A 33 15.42 25.30 -7.47
N THR A 34 14.70 24.45 -8.20
CA THR A 34 13.84 23.43 -7.61
C THR A 34 14.67 22.30 -7.05
N VAL A 35 14.45 22.03 -5.76
CA VAL A 35 15.11 20.93 -5.08
C VAL A 35 14.46 19.62 -5.52
N PHE A 36 15.30 18.66 -5.91
CA PHE A 36 14.88 17.31 -6.20
C PHE A 36 15.48 16.35 -5.17
N LEU A 37 14.67 15.40 -4.73
CA LEU A 37 15.11 14.21 -4.02
C LEU A 37 15.56 13.18 -5.06
N ARG A 38 16.75 12.64 -4.87
CA ARG A 38 17.50 11.87 -5.87
C ARG A 38 18.22 10.70 -5.20
N PRO A 39 18.66 9.68 -5.96
CA PRO A 39 19.59 8.69 -5.43
C PRO A 39 21.02 9.24 -5.35
N ALA A 40 21.81 8.68 -4.44
CA ALA A 40 23.22 9.04 -4.30
C ALA A 40 24.08 8.67 -5.52
N VAL A 41 23.64 7.67 -6.30
CA VAL A 41 24.30 7.18 -7.52
C VAL A 41 23.30 7.20 -8.67
N ASN A 42 23.71 7.65 -9.85
CA ASN A 42 22.84 7.66 -11.02
C ASN A 42 22.49 6.23 -11.48
N GLY A 43 21.26 6.03 -11.95
CA GLY A 43 20.79 4.72 -12.40
C GLY A 43 20.52 3.74 -11.25
N GLN A 44 20.32 4.25 -10.03
CA GLN A 44 19.96 3.42 -8.88
C GLN A 44 18.63 2.68 -9.14
N GLY A 45 18.66 1.35 -9.04
CA GLY A 45 17.47 0.51 -9.16
C GLY A 45 16.61 0.46 -7.89
N ALA A 46 15.60 -0.41 -7.92
CA ALA A 46 14.73 -0.74 -6.80
C ALA A 46 15.52 -1.31 -5.60
N GLY A 47 14.97 -1.15 -4.39
CA GLY A 47 15.58 -1.61 -3.15
C GLY A 47 14.96 -0.98 -1.91
N THR A 48 15.38 -1.43 -0.74
CA THR A 48 14.92 -0.92 0.56
C THR A 48 16.01 -0.12 1.27
N GLY A 49 15.63 0.89 2.04
CA GLY A 49 16.54 1.74 2.80
C GLY A 49 17.54 2.49 1.94
N LEU A 50 17.20 2.76 0.67
CA LEU A 50 18.09 3.43 -0.28
C LEU A 50 18.30 4.88 0.17
N SER A 51 19.54 5.35 0.11
CA SER A 51 19.87 6.72 0.51
C SER A 51 19.30 7.73 -0.48
N VAL A 52 18.61 8.74 0.06
CA VAL A 52 18.09 9.88 -0.67
C VAL A 52 18.98 11.09 -0.38
N VAL A 53 19.35 11.78 -1.44
CA VAL A 53 20.08 13.05 -1.41
C VAL A 53 19.18 14.13 -2.03
N LYS A 54 19.42 15.40 -1.68
CA LYS A 54 18.59 16.50 -2.17
C LYS A 54 19.43 17.69 -2.59
N TRP A 55 19.17 18.20 -3.79
CA TRP A 55 19.74 19.44 -4.31
C TRP A 55 18.94 19.93 -5.52
N SER A 56 19.07 21.22 -5.78
CA SER A 56 18.68 21.89 -7.02
C SER A 56 19.82 21.92 -8.03
N GLU A 57 19.50 22.13 -9.31
CA GLU A 57 20.53 22.20 -10.36
C GLU A 57 21.47 23.40 -10.17
N SER A 58 20.99 24.49 -9.56
CA SER A 58 21.82 25.63 -9.17
C SER A 58 22.84 25.30 -8.08
N GLU A 59 22.55 24.34 -7.20
CA GLU A 59 23.47 23.90 -6.14
C GLU A 59 24.44 22.82 -6.65
N ASN A 60 23.96 21.93 -7.50
CA ASN A 60 24.75 20.83 -8.05
C ASN A 60 24.14 20.35 -9.39
N THR A 61 24.95 20.36 -10.44
CA THR A 61 24.53 20.00 -11.80
C THR A 61 24.39 18.49 -12.03
N ASN A 62 24.79 17.65 -11.07
CA ASN A 62 24.61 16.20 -11.18
C ASN A 62 23.12 15.86 -11.26
N ASP A 63 22.74 15.06 -12.25
CA ASP A 63 21.34 14.71 -12.50
C ASP A 63 21.04 13.24 -12.21
N ASN A 64 21.43 12.78 -11.02
CA ASN A 64 21.19 11.40 -10.59
C ASN A 64 19.69 11.12 -10.54
N LYS A 65 19.29 9.98 -11.10
CA LYS A 65 17.91 9.49 -11.15
C LYS A 65 17.82 7.99 -10.85
N TRP A 66 16.65 7.57 -10.41
CA TRP A 66 16.32 6.15 -10.29
C TRP A 66 15.98 5.58 -11.66
N LYS A 67 16.42 4.35 -11.92
CA LYS A 67 16.13 3.63 -13.16
C LYS A 67 15.60 2.24 -12.83
N LEU A 68 14.33 2.00 -13.13
CA LEU A 68 13.63 0.76 -12.79
C LEU A 68 13.34 -0.06 -14.05
N ALA A 69 13.23 -1.37 -13.89
CA ALA A 69 12.58 -2.19 -14.89
C ALA A 69 11.06 -1.89 -14.89
N PRO A 70 10.33 -2.17 -15.98
CA PRO A 70 8.88 -2.15 -15.96
C PRO A 70 8.34 -3.07 -14.86
N GLY A 71 7.49 -2.54 -14.00
CA GLY A 71 6.76 -3.30 -13.01
C GLY A 71 5.80 -2.44 -12.19
N ILE A 72 5.12 -3.08 -11.26
CA ILE A 72 4.31 -2.40 -10.25
C ILE A 72 5.18 -2.22 -9.01
N TYR A 73 5.20 -1.03 -8.46
CA TYR A 73 6.05 -0.67 -7.34
C TYR A 73 5.24 -0.01 -6.22
N LYS A 74 5.63 -0.33 -4.98
CA LYS A 74 5.26 0.45 -3.79
C LYS A 74 6.46 1.29 -3.39
N ILE A 75 6.27 2.61 -3.37
CA ILE A 75 7.34 3.57 -3.05
C ILE A 75 7.00 4.27 -1.75
N THR A 76 7.92 4.19 -0.78
CA THR A 76 7.81 4.88 0.50
C THR A 76 9.03 5.75 0.71
N LEU A 77 8.83 7.06 0.82
CA LEU A 77 9.88 8.05 1.05
C LEU A 77 9.77 8.58 2.48
N ASN A 78 10.82 8.38 3.28
CA ASN A 78 10.93 8.91 4.63
C ASN A 78 11.89 10.10 4.67
N LEU A 79 11.34 11.31 4.86
CA LEU A 79 12.12 12.55 4.88
C LEU A 79 12.91 12.77 6.19
N ARG A 80 12.58 12.05 7.27
CA ARG A 80 13.37 12.16 8.52
C ARG A 80 14.68 11.41 8.43
N THR A 81 14.64 10.21 7.86
CA THR A 81 15.83 9.37 7.68
C THR A 81 16.50 9.58 6.33
N MET A 82 15.87 10.34 5.43
CA MET A 82 16.29 10.53 4.04
C MET A 82 16.51 9.18 3.34
N LYS A 83 15.54 8.29 3.51
CA LYS A 83 15.52 6.95 2.91
C LYS A 83 14.31 6.76 2.02
N VAL A 84 14.48 5.97 0.97
CA VAL A 84 13.39 5.52 0.11
C VAL A 84 13.40 4.01 0.00
N ASP A 85 12.23 3.42 0.12
CA ASP A 85 11.94 2.04 -0.28
C ASP A 85 11.24 2.09 -1.64
N ILE A 86 11.78 1.38 -2.62
CA ILE A 86 11.19 1.18 -3.94
C ILE A 86 11.10 -0.32 -4.13
N VAL A 87 9.94 -0.91 -3.86
CA VAL A 87 9.79 -2.36 -3.75
C VAL A 87 8.85 -2.86 -4.86
N PRO A 88 9.27 -3.84 -5.68
CA PRO A 88 8.37 -4.49 -6.62
C PRO A 88 7.19 -5.12 -5.88
N PHE A 89 6.00 -4.98 -6.45
CA PHE A 89 4.78 -5.56 -5.91
C PHE A 89 4.14 -6.48 -6.94
N THR A 90 3.85 -7.71 -6.53
CA THR A 90 3.06 -8.65 -7.32
C THR A 90 1.65 -8.67 -6.76
N PRO A 91 0.62 -8.28 -7.54
CA PRO A 91 -0.75 -8.29 -7.08
C PRO A 91 -1.19 -9.70 -6.67
N PHE A 92 -1.88 -9.79 -5.54
CA PHE A 92 -2.56 -11.00 -5.10
C PHE A 92 -3.77 -11.25 -5.99
N SER A 93 -3.99 -12.52 -6.36
CA SER A 93 -5.16 -12.93 -7.15
C SER A 93 -6.42 -13.06 -6.31
N MET A 94 -6.29 -13.14 -4.99
CA MET A 94 -7.38 -13.33 -4.03
C MET A 94 -7.09 -12.53 -2.77
N ILE A 95 -8.14 -11.97 -2.16
CA ILE A 95 -8.11 -11.36 -0.83
C ILE A 95 -9.26 -11.97 -0.02
N TYR A 96 -9.03 -12.17 1.28
CA TYR A 96 -10.02 -12.78 2.17
C TYR A 96 -10.22 -11.94 3.43
N LEU A 97 -11.45 -11.93 3.93
CA LEU A 97 -11.82 -11.40 5.23
C LEU A 97 -11.56 -12.47 6.29
N VAL A 98 -10.99 -12.05 7.43
CA VAL A 98 -10.80 -12.90 8.61
C VAL A 98 -11.04 -12.10 9.90
N GLY A 99 -11.72 -12.72 10.87
CA GLY A 99 -12.08 -12.13 12.16
C GLY A 99 -13.49 -12.50 12.61
N ASP A 100 -13.79 -12.32 13.91
CA ASP A 100 -15.09 -12.66 14.50
C ASP A 100 -16.28 -11.86 13.90
N ALA A 101 -15.99 -10.76 13.20
CA ALA A 101 -17.01 -10.04 12.42
C ALA A 101 -17.44 -10.81 11.16
N THR A 102 -16.62 -11.72 10.66
CA THR A 102 -16.76 -12.35 9.34
C THR A 102 -17.45 -13.72 9.43
N PRO A 103 -18.03 -14.25 8.33
CA PRO A 103 -18.75 -15.54 8.33
C PRO A 103 -17.95 -16.72 8.90
N ASN A 104 -16.64 -16.77 8.64
CA ASN A 104 -15.78 -17.90 9.00
C ASN A 104 -14.82 -17.59 10.18
N GLY A 105 -15.05 -16.49 10.90
CA GLY A 105 -14.28 -16.16 12.10
C GLY A 105 -12.77 -16.05 11.85
N TRP A 106 -11.98 -16.54 12.80
CA TRP A 106 -10.51 -16.56 12.75
C TRP A 106 -9.91 -17.80 12.07
N ASP A 107 -10.71 -18.64 11.39
CA ASP A 107 -10.21 -19.77 10.62
C ASP A 107 -9.62 -19.30 9.27
N ILE A 108 -8.30 -19.08 9.21
CA ILE A 108 -7.62 -18.61 7.99
C ILE A 108 -7.73 -19.63 6.85
N GLY A 109 -7.63 -20.93 7.16
CA GLY A 109 -7.72 -21.99 6.16
C GLY A 109 -9.06 -21.95 5.43
N ASN A 110 -10.11 -21.50 6.12
CA ASN A 110 -11.44 -21.28 5.58
C ASN A 110 -11.84 -19.80 5.47
N ALA A 111 -10.91 -18.84 5.42
CA ALA A 111 -11.23 -17.40 5.38
C ALA A 111 -12.23 -17.02 4.27
N THR A 112 -13.03 -15.98 4.50
CA THR A 112 -14.13 -15.59 3.61
C THR A 112 -13.56 -14.85 2.39
N ALA A 113 -13.75 -15.37 1.17
CA ALA A 113 -13.19 -14.74 -0.03
C ALA A 113 -13.94 -13.46 -0.42
N MET A 114 -13.20 -12.48 -0.93
CA MET A 114 -13.73 -11.35 -1.70
C MET A 114 -13.80 -11.70 -3.19
N ASP A 115 -14.68 -11.03 -3.92
CA ASP A 115 -14.78 -11.11 -5.37
C ASP A 115 -13.82 -10.11 -6.03
N ALA A 116 -13.04 -10.57 -7.02
CA ALA A 116 -12.23 -9.68 -7.84
C ALA A 116 -13.13 -8.80 -8.72
N VAL A 117 -12.79 -7.52 -8.85
CA VAL A 117 -13.52 -6.60 -9.72
C VAL A 117 -13.08 -6.82 -11.16
N SER A 118 -14.03 -7.18 -12.02
CA SER A 118 -13.76 -7.44 -13.44
C SER A 118 -13.09 -6.24 -14.11
N GLY A 119 -11.99 -6.51 -14.84
CA GLY A 119 -11.22 -5.48 -15.53
C GLY A 119 -10.27 -4.67 -14.65
N ASN A 120 -10.16 -4.96 -13.35
CA ASN A 120 -9.20 -4.33 -12.45
C ASN A 120 -8.58 -5.34 -11.48
N SER A 121 -7.34 -5.77 -11.76
CA SER A 121 -6.60 -6.74 -10.94
C SER A 121 -6.23 -6.27 -9.54
N PHE A 122 -6.45 -4.99 -9.22
CA PHE A 122 -6.12 -4.42 -7.91
C PHE A 122 -7.32 -4.33 -6.99
N LYS A 123 -8.54 -4.45 -7.52
CA LYS A 123 -9.75 -4.18 -6.75
C LYS A 123 -10.52 -5.45 -6.41
N PHE A 124 -10.96 -5.53 -5.16
CA PHE A 124 -11.80 -6.58 -4.62
C PHE A 124 -13.03 -5.97 -3.97
N THR A 125 -14.15 -6.70 -4.03
CA THR A 125 -15.37 -6.33 -3.34
C THR A 125 -15.97 -7.52 -2.60
N TRP A 126 -16.66 -7.25 -1.51
CA TRP A 126 -17.44 -8.26 -0.82
C TRP A 126 -18.71 -7.63 -0.27
N THR A 127 -19.84 -8.32 -0.38
CA THR A 127 -21.10 -7.89 0.26
C THR A 127 -21.67 -9.00 1.11
N GLY A 128 -21.97 -8.70 2.36
CA GLY A 128 -22.55 -9.68 3.27
C GLY A 128 -22.74 -9.12 4.67
N HIS A 129 -23.17 -10.00 5.57
CA HIS A 129 -23.41 -9.66 6.97
C HIS A 129 -22.10 -9.66 7.77
N LEU A 130 -21.84 -8.59 8.52
CA LEU A 130 -20.78 -8.52 9.52
C LEU A 130 -21.37 -8.43 10.93
N ASN A 131 -20.76 -9.13 11.89
CA ASN A 131 -21.06 -8.98 13.31
C ASN A 131 -20.31 -7.77 13.91
N ALA A 132 -20.77 -7.27 15.06
CA ALA A 132 -20.09 -6.20 15.80
C ALA A 132 -18.83 -6.69 16.53
N LYS A 133 -17.74 -6.90 15.77
CA LYS A 133 -16.49 -7.53 16.19
C LYS A 133 -15.31 -7.10 15.30
N GLU A 134 -14.16 -7.73 15.49
CA GLU A 134 -12.94 -7.43 14.75
C GLU A 134 -12.88 -8.08 13.35
N ILE A 135 -12.18 -7.41 12.43
CA ILE A 135 -11.87 -7.87 11.07
C ILE A 135 -10.50 -7.36 10.60
N LYS A 136 -9.81 -8.16 9.79
CA LYS A 136 -8.69 -7.75 8.92
C LYS A 136 -8.71 -8.56 7.62
N PHE A 137 -7.76 -8.31 6.73
CA PHE A 137 -7.68 -9.00 5.44
C PHE A 137 -6.39 -9.80 5.31
N THR A 138 -6.51 -11.04 4.86
CA THR A 138 -5.38 -11.89 4.50
C THR A 138 -5.29 -12.02 2.98
N CYS A 139 -4.07 -12.03 2.46
CA CYS A 139 -3.80 -12.16 1.03
C CYS A 139 -3.63 -13.62 0.58
N ASP A 140 -3.72 -14.57 1.52
CA ASP A 140 -3.67 -16.00 1.27
C ASP A 140 -4.56 -16.77 2.27
N ARG A 141 -4.72 -18.08 2.05
CA ARG A 141 -5.38 -19.01 2.99
C ARG A 141 -4.38 -19.98 3.60
N LYS A 142 -3.20 -19.49 4.00
CA LYS A 142 -2.26 -20.35 4.73
C LYS A 142 -2.90 -20.89 6.01
N THR A 143 -2.39 -22.02 6.48
CA THR A 143 -2.80 -22.60 7.78
C THR A 143 -1.98 -22.04 8.94
N ASP A 144 -1.13 -21.05 8.68
CA ASP A 144 -0.36 -20.30 9.67
C ASP A 144 -0.66 -18.80 9.56
N TRP A 145 -0.15 -18.02 10.52
CA TRP A 145 -0.30 -16.56 10.53
C TRP A 145 0.86 -15.85 9.82
N ASN A 146 1.68 -16.55 9.02
CA ASN A 146 2.86 -15.99 8.33
C ASN A 146 2.54 -15.59 6.88
N GLY A 147 1.26 -15.43 6.55
CA GLY A 147 0.79 -14.86 5.29
C GLY A 147 1.04 -13.35 5.20
N ALA A 148 0.68 -12.78 4.05
CA ALA A 148 0.61 -11.33 3.90
C ALA A 148 -0.77 -10.80 4.30
N PHE A 149 -0.83 -9.59 4.84
CA PHE A 149 -2.05 -9.00 5.37
C PHE A 149 -2.23 -7.54 4.95
N PHE A 150 -3.49 -7.13 4.82
CA PHE A 150 -3.90 -5.74 4.87
C PHE A 150 -4.61 -5.44 6.19
N LEU A 151 -4.17 -4.38 6.84
CA LEU A 151 -4.40 -4.10 8.26
C LEU A 151 -4.90 -2.68 8.44
N ALA A 152 -5.58 -2.41 9.55
CA ALA A 152 -5.96 -1.05 9.90
C ALA A 152 -4.72 -0.20 10.21
N THR A 153 -4.79 1.11 9.98
CA THR A 153 -3.69 2.03 10.34
C THR A 153 -3.51 2.19 11.84
N SER A 154 -4.54 1.87 12.64
CA SER A 154 -4.47 1.78 14.10
C SER A 154 -5.35 0.63 14.61
N GLY A 155 -4.93 -0.05 15.68
CA GLY A 155 -5.71 -1.13 16.28
C GLY A 155 -7.05 -0.66 16.82
N GLY A 156 -8.11 -1.42 16.54
CA GLY A 156 -9.47 -1.12 16.99
C GLY A 156 -10.13 0.05 16.25
N ALA A 157 -9.60 0.45 15.08
CA ALA A 157 -10.20 1.51 14.29
C ALA A 157 -11.62 1.12 13.85
N ASN A 158 -12.58 2.03 14.00
CA ASN A 158 -13.87 1.84 13.37
C ASN A 158 -13.75 2.19 11.88
N PRO A 159 -14.41 1.46 10.97
CA PRO A 159 -14.47 1.88 9.57
C PRO A 159 -15.05 3.29 9.44
N SER A 160 -14.40 4.15 8.66
CA SER A 160 -14.81 5.56 8.51
C SER A 160 -16.09 5.76 7.70
N GLY A 161 -16.55 4.76 6.93
CA GLY A 161 -17.62 4.91 5.95
C GLY A 161 -17.18 5.55 4.63
N SER A 162 -15.93 6.03 4.56
CA SER A 162 -15.26 6.56 3.37
C SER A 162 -14.07 5.70 2.98
N GLU A 163 -13.43 6.02 1.86
CA GLU A 163 -12.14 5.42 1.53
C GLU A 163 -11.10 5.80 2.60
N GLU A 164 -10.41 4.79 3.13
CA GLU A 164 -9.38 4.95 4.15
C GLU A 164 -8.17 4.06 3.85
N GLN A 165 -7.02 4.49 4.36
CA GLN A 165 -5.74 3.82 4.13
C GLN A 165 -5.63 2.54 4.98
N MET A 166 -4.95 1.55 4.42
CA MET A 166 -4.54 0.30 5.06
C MET A 166 -3.02 0.30 5.28
N LEU A 167 -2.56 -0.60 6.13
CA LEU A 167 -1.16 -1.00 6.19
C LEU A 167 -0.99 -2.35 5.50
N TYR A 168 0.04 -2.47 4.68
CA TYR A 168 0.46 -3.75 4.12
C TYR A 168 1.58 -4.37 4.96
N SER A 169 1.43 -5.64 5.31
CA SER A 169 2.48 -6.43 5.93
C SER A 169 2.73 -7.69 5.10
N ASN A 170 3.95 -7.86 4.60
CA ASN A 170 4.29 -8.96 3.69
C ASN A 170 4.36 -10.32 4.39
N VAL A 171 4.76 -10.33 5.67
CA VAL A 171 4.84 -11.57 6.47
C VAL A 171 4.33 -11.28 7.86
N GLY A 172 3.26 -11.99 8.22
CA GLY A 172 2.61 -11.83 9.50
C GLY A 172 1.80 -10.56 9.62
N SER A 173 1.11 -10.47 10.75
CA SER A 173 0.28 -9.31 11.08
C SER A 173 1.09 -8.39 11.99
N ASN A 174 1.96 -7.57 11.40
CA ASN A 174 2.85 -6.68 12.14
C ASN A 174 2.76 -5.23 11.61
N PRO A 175 2.15 -4.30 12.37
CA PRO A 175 1.43 -4.51 13.64
C PRO A 175 0.14 -5.33 13.44
N ASP A 176 -0.41 -6.00 14.47
CA ASP A 176 -1.68 -6.76 14.33
C ASP A 176 -2.92 -5.86 14.46
N ASN A 177 -2.93 -4.77 13.70
CA ASN A 177 -4.03 -3.82 13.71
C ASN A 177 -5.24 -4.36 12.95
N LYS A 178 -6.41 -4.23 13.56
CA LYS A 178 -7.70 -4.70 13.04
C LYS A 178 -8.69 -3.55 13.05
N TRP A 179 -9.69 -3.63 12.18
CA TRP A 179 -10.89 -2.82 12.30
C TRP A 179 -11.83 -3.45 13.32
N ASN A 180 -12.60 -2.62 14.02
CA ASN A 180 -13.69 -3.05 14.89
C ASN A 180 -15.03 -2.57 14.30
N ILE A 181 -15.85 -3.51 13.85
CA ILE A 181 -17.23 -3.24 13.43
C ILE A 181 -18.06 -2.97 14.68
N THR A 182 -18.66 -1.79 14.80
CA THR A 182 -19.42 -1.40 15.99
C THR A 182 -20.88 -1.83 15.94
N GLU A 183 -21.44 -1.98 14.74
CA GLU A 183 -22.83 -2.34 14.53
C GLU A 183 -22.94 -3.48 13.53
N ALA A 184 -23.58 -4.57 13.93
CA ALA A 184 -23.87 -5.66 13.02
C ALA A 184 -24.79 -5.19 11.88
N GLY A 185 -24.66 -5.80 10.71
CA GLY A 185 -25.45 -5.43 9.54
C GLY A 185 -24.83 -5.89 8.23
N THR A 186 -25.50 -5.54 7.13
CA THR A 186 -24.98 -5.83 5.79
C THR A 186 -24.04 -4.71 5.35
N TYR A 187 -22.83 -5.07 4.95
CA TYR A 187 -21.82 -4.15 4.44
C TYR A 187 -21.43 -4.54 3.02
N THR A 188 -21.10 -3.53 2.21
CA THR A 188 -20.26 -3.69 1.02
C THR A 188 -18.85 -3.18 1.36
N ILE A 189 -17.84 -4.03 1.18
CA ILE A 189 -16.43 -3.69 1.32
C ILE A 189 -15.84 -3.54 -0.09
N GLU A 190 -15.07 -2.48 -0.30
CA GLU A 190 -14.28 -2.23 -1.51
C GLU A 190 -12.83 -2.08 -1.10
N LEU A 191 -11.91 -2.88 -1.65
CA LEU A 191 -10.49 -2.89 -1.29
C LEU A 191 -9.64 -2.74 -2.55
N ASP A 192 -8.65 -1.82 -2.52
CA ASP A 192 -7.64 -1.64 -3.56
C ASP A 192 -6.25 -2.00 -3.01
N GLN A 193 -5.67 -3.11 -3.48
CA GLN A 193 -4.40 -3.63 -2.97
C GLN A 193 -3.17 -2.83 -3.46
N LEU A 194 -3.31 -2.08 -4.56
CA LEU A 194 -2.25 -1.25 -5.11
C LEU A 194 -2.22 0.08 -4.35
N GLN A 195 -3.37 0.74 -4.25
CA GLN A 195 -3.49 2.01 -3.52
C GLN A 195 -3.50 1.82 -2.00
N GLU A 196 -3.60 0.57 -1.52
CA GLU A 196 -3.68 0.22 -0.11
C GLU A 196 -4.86 0.92 0.58
N THR A 197 -6.01 0.96 -0.09
CA THR A 197 -7.23 1.58 0.44
C THR A 197 -8.35 0.56 0.63
N VAL A 198 -9.24 0.86 1.58
CA VAL A 198 -10.47 0.13 1.81
C VAL A 198 -11.62 1.09 2.09
N LYS A 199 -12.85 0.67 1.79
CA LYS A 199 -14.08 1.36 2.17
C LYS A 199 -15.11 0.35 2.64
N PHE A 200 -15.74 0.64 3.77
CA PHE A 200 -16.86 -0.13 4.30
C PHE A 200 -18.13 0.70 4.17
N THR A 201 -19.08 0.26 3.35
CA THR A 201 -20.38 0.91 3.18
C THR A 201 -21.45 0.07 3.85
N LYS A 202 -22.00 0.53 4.97
CA LYS A 202 -23.17 -0.10 5.60
C LYS A 202 -24.41 0.18 4.73
N ARG A 203 -25.24 -0.85 4.52
CA ARG A 203 -26.52 -0.75 3.80
C ARG A 203 -27.70 -0.50 4.73
#